data_AF-A0A7C4H5G7-F1
#
_entry.id   AF-A0A7C4H5G7-F1
#
_cell.length_a   1.000
_cell.length_b   1.000
_cell.length_c   1.000
_cell.angle_alpha   90.00
_cell.angle_beta   90.00
_cell.angle_gamma   90.00
#
_symmetry.space_group_name_H-M   'P 1'
#
loop_
_entity.id
_entity.type
_entity.pdbx_description
1 polymer ?
#
loop_
_entity_poly.entity_id
_entity_poly.type
_entity_poly.pdbx_seq_one_letter_code
_entity_poly.pdbx_strand_id
1 'polypeptide(L)'
;MLERVRRRYILVKINSDQIPKDRDFQSALLSSIIRLFGEYGASQTDVSLVKYDRKMKYAIVRCSHKALPMVQAAIAAITKIGEHETSAHTILVSGTLKALKRKINAISMSEKE
;
A
#
# COMPACT_ATOMS: atom_id res chain seq x y z
N MET A 1 26.02 13.11 -10.24
CA MET A 1 24.73 12.77 -10.89
C MET A 1 23.81 12.23 -9.81
N LEU A 2 22.78 12.97 -9.38
CA LEU A 2 21.86 12.49 -8.34
C LEU A 2 21.12 11.25 -8.87
N GLU A 3 21.37 10.08 -8.30
CA GLU A 3 20.60 8.88 -8.62
C GLU A 3 19.13 9.14 -8.30
N ARG A 4 18.29 9.23 -9.35
CA ARG A 4 16.84 9.33 -9.16
C ARG A 4 16.35 8.06 -8.48
N VAL A 5 15.76 8.22 -7.29
CA VAL A 5 15.09 7.13 -6.57
C VAL A 5 14.01 6.53 -7.47
N ARG A 6 14.23 5.30 -7.92
CA ARG A 6 13.24 4.52 -8.69
C ARG A 6 12.09 4.14 -7.76
N ARG A 7 10.86 4.43 -8.19
CA ARG A 7 9.64 4.23 -7.40
C ARG A 7 8.85 3.02 -7.88
N ARG A 8 8.10 2.41 -6.95
CA ARG A 8 7.08 1.40 -7.21
C ARG A 8 5.75 1.86 -6.62
N TYR A 9 4.68 1.49 -7.30
CA TYR A 9 3.31 1.74 -6.89
C TYR A 9 2.64 0.40 -6.63
N ILE A 10 2.09 0.26 -5.44
CA ILE A 10 1.49 -0.95 -4.90
C ILE A 10 0.00 -0.69 -4.74
N LEU A 11 -0.83 -1.56 -5.32
CA LEU A 11 -2.26 -1.61 -5.04
C LEU A 11 -2.48 -2.55 -3.86
N VAL A 12 -3.09 -2.03 -2.81
CA VAL A 12 -3.42 -2.75 -1.58
C VAL A 12 -4.94 -2.86 -1.47
N LYS A 13 -5.46 -4.08 -1.32
CA LYS A 13 -6.86 -4.33 -0.99
C LYS A 13 -6.99 -4.46 0.52
N ILE A 14 -8.01 -3.83 1.07
CA ILE A 14 -8.26 -3.74 2.51
C ILE A 14 -9.55 -4.48 2.79
N ASN A 15 -9.47 -5.56 3.54
CA ASN A 15 -10.62 -6.34 3.97
C ASN A 15 -10.90 -6.00 5.43
N SER A 16 -11.98 -5.26 5.66
CA SER A 16 -12.51 -4.97 6.99
C SER A 16 -14.01 -4.74 6.90
N ASP A 17 -14.70 -5.02 8.01
CA ASP A 17 -16.13 -4.81 8.18
C ASP A 17 -16.48 -3.32 8.14
N GLN A 18 -15.62 -2.49 8.73
CA GLN A 18 -15.72 -1.04 8.66
C GLN A 18 -14.65 -0.47 7.75
N ILE A 19 -14.92 0.68 7.13
CA ILE A 19 -13.98 1.31 6.22
C ILE A 19 -13.09 2.26 7.04
N PRO A 20 -11.80 1.93 7.30
CA PRO A 20 -10.95 2.80 8.08
C PRO A 20 -10.66 4.11 7.33
N LYS A 21 -10.30 5.16 8.08
CA LYS A 21 -9.90 6.43 7.46
C LYS A 21 -8.54 6.25 6.78
N ASP A 22 -8.31 7.10 5.78
CA ASP A 22 -7.05 7.21 5.05
C ASP A 22 -5.85 7.45 5.98
N ARG A 23 -6.02 8.34 6.96
CA ARG A 23 -5.00 8.60 7.99
C ARG A 23 -4.71 7.35 8.83
N ASP A 24 -5.74 6.61 9.24
CA ASP A 24 -5.59 5.42 10.06
C ASP A 24 -4.82 4.33 9.31
N PHE A 25 -5.11 4.16 8.01
CA PHE A 25 -4.35 3.24 7.15
C PHE A 25 -2.89 3.65 7.03
N GLN A 26 -2.62 4.93 6.80
CA GLN A 26 -1.24 5.43 6.68
C GLN A 26 -0.47 5.23 7.98
N SER A 27 -1.09 5.53 9.13
CA SER A 27 -0.52 5.28 10.45
C SER A 27 -0.26 3.79 10.69
N ALA A 28 -1.22 2.91 10.37
CA ALA A 28 -1.06 1.47 10.53
C ALA A 28 0.08 0.91 9.66
N LEU A 29 0.20 1.38 8.41
CA LEU A 29 1.28 0.99 7.52
C LEU A 29 2.65 1.43 8.07
N LEU A 30 2.78 2.69 8.48
CA LEU A 30 4.03 3.20 9.04
C LEU A 30 4.42 2.47 10.32
N SER A 31 3.47 2.27 11.25
CA SER A 31 3.68 1.50 12.47
C SER A 31 4.10 0.06 12.18
N SER A 32 3.51 -0.58 11.16
CA SER A 32 3.89 -1.94 10.75
C SER A 32 5.32 -1.99 10.20
N ILE A 33 5.72 -1.00 9.38
CA ILE A 33 7.09 -0.87 8.87
C ILE A 33 8.08 -0.68 10.01
N ILE A 34 7.80 0.24 10.94
CA ILE A 34 8.67 0.51 12.10
C ILE A 34 8.77 -0.73 12.99
N ARG A 35 7.65 -1.44 13.22
CA ARG A 35 7.64 -2.66 14.04
C ARG A 35 8.51 -3.78 13.45
N LEU A 36 8.54 -3.93 12.13
CA LEU A 36 9.28 -5.02 11.47
C LEU A 36 10.73 -4.66 11.15
N PHE A 37 11.01 -3.40 10.78
CA PHE A 37 12.29 -2.98 10.21
C PHE A 37 12.96 -1.83 10.96
N GLY A 38 12.35 -1.33 12.04
CA GLY A 38 12.81 -0.19 12.80
C GLY A 38 12.73 1.13 12.01
N GLU A 39 13.22 2.19 12.65
CA GLU A 39 13.24 3.54 12.08
C GLU A 39 14.20 3.65 10.88
N TYR A 40 15.32 2.91 10.93
CA TYR A 40 16.28 2.85 9.81
C TYR A 40 15.68 2.17 8.57
N GLY A 41 14.87 1.12 8.76
CA GLY A 41 14.12 0.52 7.66
C GLY A 41 13.06 1.47 7.12
N ALA A 42 12.31 2.12 8.02
CA ALA A 42 11.28 3.09 7.66
C ALA A 42 11.82 4.24 6.80
N SER A 43 12.98 4.81 7.15
CA SER A 43 13.60 5.93 6.41
C SER A 43 13.99 5.55 4.97
N GLN A 44 14.32 4.29 4.72
CA GLN A 44 14.69 3.79 3.39
C GLN A 44 13.48 3.49 2.48
N THR A 45 12.27 3.43 3.04
CA THR A 45 11.09 3.02 2.27
C THR A 45 10.58 4.06 1.27
N ASP A 46 10.78 5.37 1.51
CA ASP A 46 10.08 6.46 0.81
C ASP A 46 8.57 6.19 0.66
N VAL A 47 7.97 5.61 1.71
CA VAL A 47 6.57 5.18 1.69
C VAL A 47 5.62 6.37 1.73
N SER A 48 4.61 6.37 0.86
CA SER A 48 3.62 7.45 0.80
C SER A 48 2.29 6.93 0.26
N LEU A 49 1.18 7.34 0.89
CA LEU A 49 -0.16 7.03 0.42
C LEU A 49 -0.52 7.96 -0.74
N VAL A 50 -0.70 7.40 -1.94
CA VAL A 50 -1.01 8.16 -3.16
C VAL A 50 -2.52 8.33 -3.36
N LYS A 51 -3.28 7.27 -3.08
CA LYS A 51 -4.75 7.28 -3.18
C LYS A 51 -5.32 6.31 -2.17
N TYR A 52 -6.45 6.68 -1.59
CA TYR A 52 -7.26 5.80 -0.76
C TYR A 52 -8.70 5.86 -1.25
N ASP A 53 -9.27 4.71 -1.61
CA ASP A 53 -10.63 4.60 -2.13
C ASP A 53 -11.49 3.80 -1.15
N ARG A 54 -12.32 4.52 -0.40
CA ARG A 54 -13.19 3.96 0.64
C ARG A 54 -14.26 3.03 0.06
N LYS A 55 -14.82 3.39 -1.10
CA LYS A 55 -15.91 2.61 -1.73
C LYS A 55 -15.40 1.27 -2.24
N MET A 56 -14.24 1.30 -2.87
CA MET A 56 -13.64 0.11 -3.51
C MET A 56 -12.67 -0.63 -2.58
N LYS A 57 -12.56 -0.20 -1.32
CA LYS A 57 -11.69 -0.76 -0.27
C LYS A 57 -10.25 -1.04 -0.74
N TYR A 58 -9.65 -0.09 -1.46
CA TYR A 58 -8.25 -0.19 -1.88
C TYR A 58 -7.46 1.07 -1.62
N ALA A 59 -6.15 0.90 -1.48
CA ALA A 59 -5.17 1.96 -1.36
C ALA A 59 -4.08 1.81 -2.43
N ILE A 60 -3.51 2.94 -2.87
CA ILE A 60 -2.32 2.97 -3.71
C ILE A 60 -1.20 3.55 -2.87
N VAL A 61 -0.16 2.74 -2.65
CA VAL A 61 1.02 3.10 -1.88
C VAL A 61 2.20 3.24 -2.84
N ARG A 62 2.96 4.32 -2.68
CA ARG A 62 4.26 4.53 -3.33
C ARG A 62 5.36 4.09 -2.38
N CYS A 63 6.39 3.45 -2.91
CA CYS A 63 7.63 3.17 -2.19
C CYS A 63 8.85 3.25 -3.12
N SER A 64 10.04 3.27 -2.54
CA SER A 64 11.29 3.01 -3.24
C SER A 64 11.29 1.57 -3.79
N HIS A 65 11.88 1.36 -4.97
CA HIS A 65 11.95 0.02 -5.56
C HIS A 65 12.77 -0.96 -4.72
N LYS A 66 13.76 -0.46 -3.97
CA LYS A 66 14.62 -1.29 -3.09
C LYS A 66 13.84 -1.78 -1.86
N ALA A 67 12.85 -1.00 -1.42
CA ALA A 67 12.05 -1.27 -0.25
C ALA A 67 10.73 -2.00 -0.55
N LEU A 68 10.50 -2.40 -1.81
CA LEU A 68 9.28 -3.10 -2.20
C LEU A 68 8.99 -4.35 -1.33
N PRO A 69 9.97 -5.26 -1.08
CA PRO A 69 9.72 -6.43 -0.23
C PRO A 69 9.38 -6.06 1.21
N MET A 70 10.05 -5.04 1.76
CA MET A 70 9.80 -4.54 3.12
C MET A 70 8.37 -4.02 3.25
N VAL A 71 7.94 -3.19 2.30
CA VAL A 71 6.58 -2.63 2.32
C VAL A 71 5.53 -3.72 2.11
N GLN A 72 5.77 -4.73 1.26
CA GLN A 72 4.85 -5.87 1.11
C GLN A 72 4.72 -6.69 2.40
N ALA A 73 5.83 -6.97 3.08
CA ALA A 73 5.81 -7.67 4.36
C ALA A 73 5.07 -6.84 5.44
N ALA A 74 5.33 -5.54 5.49
CA ALA A 74 4.64 -4.65 6.41
C ALA A 74 3.13 -4.58 6.15
N ILE A 75 2.70 -4.53 4.87
CA ILE A 75 1.28 -4.58 4.49
C ILE A 75 0.64 -5.88 4.98
N ALA A 76 1.28 -7.03 4.74
CA ALA A 76 0.76 -8.33 5.14
C ALA A 76 0.68 -8.50 6.68
N ALA A 77 1.52 -7.79 7.43
CA ALA A 77 1.53 -7.83 8.89
C ALA A 77 0.51 -6.89 9.55
N ILE A 78 -0.27 -6.13 8.78
CA ILE A 78 -1.37 -5.31 9.31
C ILE A 78 -2.53 -6.23 9.70
N THR A 79 -2.85 -6.25 10.99
CA THR A 79 -4.00 -6.99 11.55
C THR A 79 -5.08 -6.07 12.09
N LYS A 80 -4.76 -4.79 12.33
CA LYS A 80 -5.66 -3.79 12.89
C LYS A 80 -5.37 -2.42 12.30
N ILE A 81 -6.43 -1.68 11.95
CA ILE A 81 -6.35 -0.30 11.50
C ILE A 81 -7.33 0.54 12.33
N GLY A 82 -6.80 1.49 13.11
CA GLY A 82 -7.59 2.20 14.11
C GLY A 82 -8.11 1.21 15.16
N GLU A 83 -9.43 1.12 15.30
CA GLU A 83 -10.09 0.19 16.22
C GLU A 83 -10.56 -1.11 15.57
N HIS A 84 -10.43 -1.25 14.24
CA HIS A 84 -11.03 -2.35 13.49
C HIS A 84 -10.02 -3.41 13.09
N GLU A 85 -10.39 -4.67 13.28
CA GLU A 85 -9.66 -5.80 12.69
C GLU A 85 -9.73 -5.69 11.17
N THR A 86 -8.56 -5.76 10.54
CA THR A 86 -8.41 -5.49 9.12
C THR A 86 -7.24 -6.30 8.58
N SER A 87 -7.47 -7.03 7.49
CA SER A 87 -6.37 -7.61 6.71
C SER A 87 -6.09 -6.78 5.46
N ALA A 88 -4.81 -6.60 5.16
CA ALA A 88 -4.37 -5.85 3.98
C ALA A 88 -3.55 -6.77 3.08
N HIS A 89 -3.87 -6.77 1.78
CA HIS A 89 -3.23 -7.64 0.80
C HIS A 89 -2.72 -6.83 -0.38
N THR A 90 -1.50 -7.13 -0.82
CA THR A 90 -0.96 -6.55 -2.06
C THR A 90 -1.55 -7.29 -3.26
N ILE A 91 -2.23 -6.58 -4.16
CA ILE A 91 -2.87 -7.16 -5.35
C ILE A 91 -1.99 -6.96 -6.60
N LEU A 92 -1.44 -5.77 -6.78
CA LEU A 92 -0.66 -5.42 -7.96
C LEU A 92 0.51 -4.51 -7.62
N VAL A 93 1.58 -4.62 -8.39
CA VAL A 93 2.72 -3.71 -8.36
C VAL A 93 3.00 -3.18 -9.78
N SER A 94 3.39 -1.92 -9.86
CA SER A 94 3.77 -1.25 -11.11
C SER A 94 4.92 -0.28 -10.89
N GLY A 95 5.72 -0.02 -11.94
CA GLY A 95 6.72 1.05 -11.94
C GLY A 95 6.12 2.44 -12.09
N THR A 96 4.92 2.56 -12.68
CA THR A 96 4.26 3.86 -12.90
C THR A 96 2.81 3.83 -12.43
N LEU A 97 2.34 4.99 -11.95
CA LEU A 97 0.94 5.16 -11.54
C LEU A 97 -0.03 4.95 -12.71
N LYS A 98 0.34 5.40 -13.92
CA LYS A 98 -0.48 5.23 -15.13
C LYS A 98 -0.67 3.76 -15.48
N ALA A 99 0.39 2.95 -15.45
CA ALA A 99 0.29 1.52 -15.71
C ALA A 99 -0.48 0.79 -14.59
N LEU A 100 -0.34 1.22 -13.33
CA LEU A 100 -1.14 0.64 -12.24
C LEU A 100 -2.64 0.91 -12.44
N LYS A 101 -3.02 2.15 -12.75
CA LYS A 101 -4.41 2.53 -13.04
C LYS A 101 -5.01 1.75 -14.21
N ARG A 102 -4.23 1.53 -15.27
CA ARG A 102 -4.67 0.68 -16.41
C ARG A 102 -4.95 -0.76 -15.97
N LYS A 103 -4.07 -1.35 -15.16
CA LYS A 103 -4.27 -2.71 -14.63
C LYS A 103 -5.48 -2.79 -13.69
N ILE A 104 -5.68 -1.79 -12.83
CA ILE A 104 -6.86 -1.71 -11.96
C ILE A 104 -8.14 -1.72 -12.81
N ASN A 105 -8.22 -0.85 -13.82
CA ASN A 105 -9.39 -0.77 -14.68
C ASN A 105 -9.65 -2.09 -15.43
N ALA A 106 -8.60 -2.78 -15.88
CA ALA A 106 -8.75 -4.08 -16.53
C ALA A 106 -9.38 -5.12 -15.59
N ILE A 107 -8.98 -5.14 -14.30
CA ILE A 107 -9.54 -6.08 -13.31
C ILE A 107 -10.99 -5.72 -12.95
N SER A 108 -11.29 -4.44 -12.75
CA SER A 108 -12.66 -3.98 -12.44
C SER A 108 -13.66 -4.29 -13.56
N MET A 109 -13.19 -4.54 -14.78
CA MET A 109 -14.00 -4.96 -15.93
C MET A 109 -14.22 -6.48 -15.97
N SER A 110 -13.37 -7.28 -15.32
CA SER A 110 -13.47 -8.74 -15.28
C SER A 110 -14.37 -9.27 -14.16
N GLU A 111 -14.64 -8.49 -13.10
CA GLU A 111 -15.61 -8.86 -12.04
C GLU A 111 -17.08 -8.56 -12.42
N LYS A 112 -17.33 -8.10 -13.66
CA LYS A 112 -18.67 -7.76 -14.17
C LYS A 112 -19.22 -8.74 -15.22
N GLU A 113 -18.52 -9.84 -15.46
CA GLU A 113 -18.90 -10.89 -16.42
C GLU A 113 -19.44 -12.13 -15.71
#